data_AF-A0A940TYV2-F1
#
_entry.id   AF-A0A940TYV2-F1
#
_cell.length_a   1.000
_cell.length_b   1.000
_cell.length_c   1.000
_cell.angle_alpha   90.00
_cell.angle_beta   90.00
_cell.angle_gamma   90.00
#
_symmetry.space_group_name_H-M   'P 1'
#
loop_
_entity.id
_entity.type
_entity.pdbx_description
1 polymer ?
#
loop_
_entity_poly.entity_id
_entity_poly.type
_entity_poly.pdbx_seq_one_letter_code
_entity_poly.pdbx_strand_id
1 'polypeptide(L)'
;MNKKWILLIGLLLGAIFLLTACQGPQGEEGQPGPAGPPGPEGPQGPPGEAAEAPPTPAEPAAGMAGAEYVGSTTCGGCHKDIYDTFINSGHPWKLNKIVDGQAPVYPFRELAELPQGYTWDDISYVIGGYWWKARFMDKEGYIITDEPGTTGNTEYLNQWNYANDYIPMDAGWVTYHSGEEKLPFDCGACHTTGYSPNGNQDDLPGIVGTWAEPGVQCEACHGPGSLHMANPQGVKPVVNRSAEMCGECHRRGDVEFVDAKGGFIEHHEQYEEMYQGKHIVLE
;
A
#
# COMPACT_ATOMS: atom_id res chain seq x y z
N MET A 1 -24.17 33.43 -69.06
CA MET A 1 -24.03 32.01 -68.66
C MET A 1 -24.77 31.16 -69.70
N ASN A 2 -24.09 30.19 -70.33
CA ASN A 2 -24.63 29.47 -71.49
C ASN A 2 -25.80 28.55 -71.05
N LYS A 3 -26.90 28.45 -71.83
CA LYS A 3 -28.12 27.70 -71.44
C LYS A 3 -27.85 26.23 -71.05
N LYS A 4 -26.78 25.64 -71.60
CA LYS A 4 -26.32 24.29 -71.24
C LYS A 4 -25.77 24.18 -69.81
N TRP A 5 -25.17 25.24 -69.27
CA TRP A 5 -24.64 25.27 -67.91
C TRP A 5 -25.72 25.44 -66.84
N ILE A 6 -26.80 26.17 -67.17
CA ILE A 6 -27.94 26.32 -66.25
C ILE A 6 -28.68 24.99 -66.08
N LEU A 7 -28.83 24.22 -67.16
CA LEU A 7 -29.42 22.88 -67.12
C LEU A 7 -28.55 21.86 -66.36
N LEU A 8 -27.22 21.91 -66.52
CA LEU A 8 -26.29 21.03 -65.80
C LEU A 8 -26.23 21.33 -64.30
N ILE A 9 -26.22 22.62 -63.90
CA ILE A 9 -26.23 23.01 -62.49
C ILE A 9 -27.58 22.70 -61.84
N GLY A 10 -28.69 22.88 -62.57
CA GLY A 10 -30.02 22.51 -62.09
C GLY A 10 -30.19 21.00 -61.87
N LEU A 11 -29.65 20.16 -62.76
CA LEU A 11 -29.66 18.70 -62.60
C LEU A 11 -28.78 18.22 -61.44
N LEU A 12 -27.61 18.85 -61.24
CA LEU A 12 -26.72 18.51 -60.13
C LEU A 12 -27.30 18.90 -58.75
N LEU A 13 -27.94 20.07 -58.65
CA LEU A 13 -28.58 20.52 -57.41
C LEU A 13 -29.84 19.71 -57.08
N GLY A 14 -30.61 19.27 -58.10
CA GLY A 14 -31.76 18.39 -57.91
C GLY A 14 -31.39 16.97 -57.43
N ALA A 15 -30.24 16.44 -57.88
CA ALA A 15 -29.77 15.12 -57.44
C ALA A 15 -29.25 15.12 -55.99
N ILE A 16 -28.67 16.23 -55.51
CA ILE A 16 -28.20 16.36 -54.12
C ILE A 16 -29.37 16.43 -53.13
N PHE A 17 -30.49 17.06 -53.51
CA PHE A 17 -31.68 17.16 -52.65
C PHE A 17 -32.48 15.85 -52.51
N LEU A 18 -32.31 14.89 -53.43
CA LEU A 18 -32.99 13.59 -53.38
C LEU A 18 -32.29 12.54 -52.51
N LEU A 19 -31.01 12.75 -52.15
CA LEU A 19 -30.22 11.77 -51.36
C LEU A 19 -30.26 12.02 -49.85
N THR A 20 -30.78 13.16 -49.39
CA THR A 20 -30.90 13.49 -47.95
C THR A 20 -32.23 13.08 -47.32
N ALA A 21 -33.12 12.41 -48.06
CA ALA A 21 -34.48 12.07 -47.59
C ALA A 21 -34.61 10.67 -46.95
N CYS A 22 -33.53 9.91 -46.75
CA CYS A 22 -33.58 8.53 -46.23
C CYS A 22 -32.91 8.31 -44.85
N GLN A 23 -32.49 9.36 -44.14
CA GLN A 23 -31.98 9.20 -42.77
C GLN A 23 -33.09 9.53 -41.75
N GLY A 24 -33.75 8.48 -41.25
CA GLY A 24 -34.58 8.59 -40.05
C GLY A 24 -33.72 8.91 -38.82
N PRO A 25 -34.32 9.43 -37.74
CA PRO A 25 -33.59 9.73 -36.51
C PRO A 25 -32.97 8.43 -35.94
N GLN A 26 -31.73 8.54 -35.45
CA GLN A 26 -31.07 7.46 -34.70
C GLN A 26 -31.88 7.20 -33.43
N GLY A 27 -32.31 5.95 -33.23
CA GLY A 27 -33.05 5.55 -32.03
C GLY A 27 -32.23 5.77 -30.77
N GLU A 28 -32.91 6.06 -29.66
CA GLU A 28 -32.25 6.23 -28.36
C GLU A 28 -31.46 4.97 -27.99
N GLU A 29 -30.29 5.16 -27.38
CA GLU A 29 -29.43 4.08 -26.90
C GLU A 29 -30.17 3.30 -25.80
N GLY A 30 -30.31 1.99 -26.00
CA GLY A 30 -31.03 1.13 -25.06
C GLY A 30 -30.35 1.13 -23.69
N GLN A 31 -31.14 1.21 -22.62
CA GLN A 31 -30.61 1.18 -21.26
C GLN A 31 -29.77 -0.09 -21.01
N PRO A 32 -28.62 0.03 -20.32
CA PRO A 32 -27.83 -1.13 -19.92
C PRO A 32 -28.71 -2.12 -19.14
N GLY A 33 -28.59 -3.40 -19.47
CA GLY A 33 -29.29 -4.46 -18.74
C GLY A 33 -28.87 -4.52 -17.27
N PRO A 34 -29.72 -5.07 -16.38
CA PRO A 34 -29.38 -5.21 -14.97
C PRO A 34 -28.13 -6.09 -14.80
N ALA A 35 -27.28 -5.73 -13.83
CA ALA A 35 -26.13 -6.55 -13.46
C ALA A 35 -26.58 -7.96 -13.07
N GLY A 36 -25.85 -8.98 -13.52
CA GLY A 36 -26.10 -10.36 -13.14
C GLY A 36 -25.92 -10.57 -11.63
N PRO A 37 -26.54 -11.61 -11.05
CA PRO A 37 -26.32 -11.94 -9.64
C PRO A 37 -24.84 -12.25 -9.38
N PRO A 38 -24.31 -11.92 -8.19
CA PRO A 38 -22.97 -12.31 -7.79
C PRO A 38 -22.78 -13.82 -7.91
N GLY A 39 -21.62 -14.25 -8.41
CA GLY A 39 -21.25 -15.67 -8.40
C GLY A 39 -21.15 -16.20 -6.97
N PRO A 40 -21.31 -17.52 -6.76
CA PRO A 40 -21.11 -18.11 -5.44
C PRO A 40 -19.68 -17.87 -4.97
N GLU A 41 -19.53 -17.58 -3.68
CA GLU A 41 -18.22 -17.45 -3.04
C GLU A 41 -17.45 -18.77 -3.18
N GLY A 42 -16.21 -18.68 -3.68
CA GLY A 42 -15.34 -19.84 -3.85
C GLY A 42 -14.99 -20.46 -2.49
N PRO A 43 -14.68 -21.77 -2.44
CA PRO A 43 -14.26 -22.40 -1.19
C PRO A 43 -13.03 -21.69 -0.61
N GLN A 44 -13.05 -21.44 0.69
CA GLN A 44 -11.90 -20.94 1.43
C GLN A 44 -10.73 -21.91 1.24
N GLY A 45 -9.59 -21.38 0.78
CA GLY A 45 -8.36 -22.16 0.63
C GLY A 45 -7.92 -22.76 1.96
N PRO A 46 -7.10 -23.83 1.95
CA PRO A 46 -6.55 -24.40 3.19
C PRO A 46 -5.80 -23.33 3.99
N PRO A 47 -5.76 -23.45 5.33
CA PRO A 47 -4.91 -22.60 6.17
C PRO A 47 -3.47 -22.63 5.64
N GLY A 48 -2.86 -21.44 5.47
CA GLY A 48 -1.47 -21.34 5.05
C GLY A 48 -0.56 -22.06 6.05
N GLU A 49 0.42 -22.80 5.55
CA GLU A 49 1.44 -23.40 6.40
C GLU A 49 2.26 -22.29 7.11
N ALA A 50 2.74 -22.60 8.31
CA ALA A 50 3.54 -21.67 9.10
C ALA A 50 4.71 -21.15 8.26
N ALA A 51 4.81 -19.82 8.14
CA ALA A 51 5.85 -19.16 7.36
C ALA A 51 7.23 -19.72 7.75
N GLU A 52 7.99 -20.16 6.75
CA GLU A 52 9.42 -20.37 6.93
C GLU A 52 10.05 -19.05 7.39
N ALA A 53 11.08 -19.17 8.24
CA ALA A 53 11.75 -18.03 8.82
C ALA A 53 12.12 -17.00 7.73
N PRO A 54 11.88 -15.70 7.95
CA PRO A 54 12.17 -14.68 6.96
C PRO A 54 13.66 -14.76 6.56
N PRO A 55 13.99 -14.49 5.29
CA PRO A 55 15.36 -14.47 4.85
C PRO A 55 16.15 -13.51 5.74
N THR A 56 17.33 -13.97 6.16
CA THR A 56 18.28 -13.16 6.93
C THR A 56 18.46 -11.80 6.25
N PRO A 57 18.42 -10.68 7.00
CA PRO A 57 18.70 -9.37 6.44
C PRO A 57 20.01 -9.43 5.66
N ALA A 58 20.04 -8.83 4.46
CA ALA A 58 21.28 -8.68 3.71
C ALA A 58 22.34 -8.06 4.65
N GLU A 59 23.51 -8.70 4.76
CA GLU A 59 24.62 -8.14 5.52
C GLU A 59 24.86 -6.71 5.05
N PRO A 60 25.04 -5.74 5.96
CA PRO A 60 25.28 -4.36 5.57
C PRO A 60 26.52 -4.35 4.67
N ALA A 61 26.41 -3.64 3.53
CA ALA A 61 27.50 -3.49 2.59
C ALA A 61 28.79 -3.12 3.34
N ALA A 62 29.91 -3.80 3.01
CA ALA A 62 31.17 -3.83 3.74
C ALA A 62 31.87 -2.47 4.03
N GLY A 63 31.24 -1.34 3.71
CA GLY A 63 31.66 0.02 4.08
C GLY A 63 30.91 0.65 5.27
N MET A 64 29.96 -0.04 5.91
CA MET A 64 29.08 0.54 6.95
C MET A 64 29.26 -0.05 8.36
N ALA A 65 30.33 -0.82 8.61
CA ALA A 65 30.60 -1.36 9.94
C ALA A 65 30.72 -0.23 10.98
N GLY A 66 29.82 -0.22 11.97
CA GLY A 66 29.77 0.79 13.04
C GLY A 66 28.95 2.05 12.73
N ALA A 67 28.23 2.12 11.60
CA ALA A 67 27.26 3.17 11.34
C ALA A 67 25.96 2.94 12.13
N GLU A 68 25.30 4.02 12.52
CA GLU A 68 24.07 4.04 13.33
C GLU A 68 22.95 4.71 12.53
N TYR A 69 21.71 4.30 12.82
CA TYR A 69 20.51 4.93 12.29
C TYR A 69 20.30 6.28 12.97
N VAL A 70 20.02 7.33 12.20
CA VAL A 70 19.91 8.71 12.69
C VAL A 70 18.57 9.36 12.40
N GLY A 71 17.73 8.68 11.63
CA GLY A 71 16.35 9.00 11.37
C GLY A 71 16.10 9.99 10.22
N SER A 72 14.98 9.81 9.52
CA SER A 72 14.63 10.61 8.33
C SER A 72 14.60 12.11 8.58
N THR A 73 14.17 12.56 9.76
CA THR A 73 14.13 14.00 10.10
C THR A 73 15.52 14.63 10.08
N THR A 74 16.55 13.88 10.48
CA THR A 74 17.95 14.31 10.40
C THR A 74 18.37 14.52 8.94
N CYS A 75 17.97 13.62 8.05
CA CYS A 75 18.23 13.74 6.61
C CYS A 75 17.57 15.01 6.03
N GLY A 76 16.34 15.32 6.45
CA GLY A 76 15.59 16.51 6.02
C GLY A 76 16.25 17.84 6.38
N GLY A 77 17.15 17.87 7.38
CA GLY A 77 17.92 19.07 7.73
C GLY A 77 18.85 19.55 6.61
N CYS A 78 19.40 18.63 5.81
CA CYS A 78 20.27 18.93 4.67
C CYS A 78 19.58 18.68 3.31
N HIS A 79 18.70 17.68 3.24
CA HIS A 79 18.01 17.21 2.03
C HIS A 79 16.53 17.57 2.03
N LYS A 80 16.21 18.84 2.31
CA LYS A 80 14.84 19.30 2.54
C LYS A 80 13.86 18.92 1.42
N ASP A 81 14.19 19.21 0.16
CA ASP A 81 13.25 18.97 -0.95
C ASP A 81 12.96 17.47 -1.16
N ILE A 82 13.96 16.63 -0.92
CA ILE A 82 13.83 15.17 -0.99
C ILE A 82 12.92 14.70 0.15
N TYR A 83 13.17 15.17 1.38
CA TYR A 83 12.37 14.84 2.55
C TYR A 83 10.92 15.29 2.39
N ASP A 84 10.68 16.53 1.98
CA ASP A 84 9.35 17.09 1.78
C ASP A 84 8.56 16.30 0.72
N THR A 85 9.24 15.78 -0.31
CA THR A 85 8.59 14.90 -1.29
C THR A 85 8.32 13.52 -0.69
N PHE A 86 9.31 12.96 0.01
CA PHE A 86 9.25 11.62 0.56
C PHE A 86 8.15 11.44 1.61
N ILE A 87 7.93 12.43 2.48
CA ILE A 87 6.86 12.40 3.49
C ILE A 87 5.46 12.39 2.87
N ASN A 88 5.33 12.69 1.57
CA ASN A 88 4.07 12.58 0.83
C ASN A 88 3.89 11.20 0.15
N SER A 89 4.76 10.23 0.45
CA SER A 89 4.59 8.81 0.07
C SER A 89 4.02 7.98 1.23
N GLY A 90 3.55 6.76 0.96
CA GLY A 90 3.00 5.89 2.01
C GLY A 90 4.04 5.18 2.89
N HIS A 91 5.29 5.08 2.43
CA HIS A 91 6.38 4.39 3.12
C HIS A 91 6.62 4.87 4.58
N PRO A 92 6.81 6.18 4.84
CA PRO A 92 7.09 6.64 6.20
C PRO A 92 5.91 6.45 7.16
N TRP A 93 4.71 6.21 6.64
CA TRP A 93 3.46 6.12 7.41
C TRP A 93 2.92 4.68 7.50
N LYS A 94 3.71 3.68 7.11
CA LYS A 94 3.28 2.29 7.14
C LYS A 94 3.10 1.76 8.57
N LEU A 95 3.85 2.29 9.53
CA LEU A 95 3.69 2.05 10.95
C LEU A 95 3.83 3.38 11.68
N ASN A 96 2.91 3.68 12.59
CA ASN A 96 2.83 4.97 13.27
C ASN A 96 2.68 4.74 14.77
N LYS A 97 3.63 5.23 15.56
CA LYS A 97 3.54 5.15 17.03
C LYS A 97 2.50 6.16 17.54
N ILE A 98 1.67 5.72 18.48
CA ILE A 98 0.76 6.60 19.20
C ILE A 98 1.48 7.18 20.40
N VAL A 99 1.52 8.51 20.47
CA VAL A 99 2.15 9.28 21.54
C VAL A 99 1.07 10.11 22.21
N ASP A 100 1.01 10.06 23.54
CA ASP A 100 0.07 10.84 24.37
C ASP A 100 -1.41 10.70 23.96
N GLY A 101 -1.80 9.49 23.51
CA GLY A 101 -3.17 9.21 23.10
C GLY A 101 -3.65 10.05 21.91
N GLN A 102 -2.74 10.50 21.04
CA GLN A 102 -3.08 11.30 19.87
C GLN A 102 -3.05 10.47 18.59
N ALA A 103 -4.05 10.68 17.74
CA ALA A 103 -4.09 10.09 16.41
C ALA A 103 -2.84 10.46 15.59
N PRO A 104 -2.35 9.57 14.71
CA PRO A 104 -1.28 9.92 13.78
C PRO A 104 -1.71 11.06 12.87
N VAL A 105 -0.78 11.96 12.57
CA VAL A 105 -1.01 13.07 11.62
C VAL A 105 -0.46 12.66 10.27
N TYR A 106 -1.34 12.49 9.28
CA TYR A 106 -0.95 12.23 7.89
C TYR A 106 -1.01 13.52 7.05
N PRO A 107 -0.17 13.66 6.00
CA PRO A 107 -0.10 14.87 5.17
C PRO A 107 -1.41 15.35 4.54
N PHE A 108 -2.33 14.46 4.20
CA PHE A 108 -3.55 14.79 3.44
C PHE A 108 -4.84 14.21 4.02
N ARG A 109 -4.78 13.56 5.19
CA ARG A 109 -5.92 12.87 5.79
C ARG A 109 -5.79 12.79 7.30
N GLU A 110 -6.95 12.69 7.95
CA GLU A 110 -7.07 12.37 9.36
C GLU A 110 -7.67 10.96 9.52
N LEU A 111 -7.12 10.19 10.46
CA LEU A 111 -7.72 8.93 10.90
C LEU A 111 -8.51 9.21 12.18
N ALA A 112 -9.84 9.32 12.05
CA ALA A 112 -10.74 9.54 13.18
C ALA A 112 -11.38 8.24 13.70
N GLU A 113 -11.29 7.16 12.91
CA GLU A 113 -12.01 5.92 13.13
C GLU A 113 -11.17 4.96 13.99
N LEU A 114 -11.76 4.46 15.07
CA LEU A 114 -11.19 3.44 15.96
C LEU A 114 -12.11 2.22 16.06
N PRO A 115 -11.55 1.01 16.27
CA PRO A 115 -12.35 -0.18 16.48
C PRO A 115 -13.31 0.03 17.66
N GLN A 116 -14.53 -0.52 17.57
CA GLN A 116 -15.54 -0.31 18.59
C GLN A 116 -15.01 -0.72 19.97
N GLY A 117 -15.15 0.19 20.95
CA GLY A 117 -14.72 -0.03 22.33
C GLY A 117 -13.33 0.52 22.66
N TYR A 118 -12.54 0.90 21.66
CA TYR A 118 -11.20 1.45 21.88
C TYR A 118 -11.18 2.98 21.83
N THR A 119 -10.24 3.56 22.57
CA THR A 119 -9.84 4.96 22.49
C THR A 119 -8.36 5.04 22.12
N TRP A 120 -7.85 6.22 21.75
CA TRP A 120 -6.43 6.39 21.47
C TRP A 120 -5.53 6.08 22.68
N ASP A 121 -6.06 6.17 23.90
CA ASP A 121 -5.36 5.77 25.11
C ASP A 121 -5.16 4.26 25.24
N ASP A 122 -5.82 3.46 24.41
CA ASP A 122 -5.71 2.00 24.38
C ASP A 122 -4.77 1.51 23.25
N ILE A 123 -4.33 2.41 22.37
CA ILE A 123 -3.56 2.06 21.17
C ILE A 123 -2.07 2.37 21.38
N SER A 124 -1.19 1.44 21.00
CA SER A 124 0.27 1.66 20.96
C SER A 124 0.75 2.10 19.57
N TYR A 125 0.22 1.48 18.51
CA TYR A 125 0.59 1.73 17.13
C TYR A 125 -0.61 1.63 16.18
N VAL A 126 -0.53 2.39 15.08
CA VAL A 126 -1.40 2.23 13.90
C VAL A 126 -0.58 1.65 12.76
N ILE A 127 -1.04 0.52 12.25
CA ILE A 127 -0.49 -0.15 11.07
C ILE A 127 -1.23 0.40 9.84
N GLY A 128 -0.51 1.14 9.00
CA GLY A 128 -1.07 1.84 7.85
C GLY A 128 -1.80 3.13 8.24
N GLY A 129 -3.04 3.28 7.77
CA GLY A 129 -3.87 4.48 8.00
C GLY A 129 -3.62 5.63 7.03
N TYR A 130 -2.57 5.56 6.20
CA TYR A 130 -2.23 6.59 5.22
C TYR A 130 -3.22 6.72 4.06
N TRP A 131 -3.51 5.62 3.34
CA TRP A 131 -4.33 5.68 2.11
C TRP A 131 -5.42 4.61 2.00
N TRP A 132 -5.09 3.35 2.28
CA TRP A 132 -6.00 2.23 2.00
C TRP A 132 -6.72 1.71 3.24
N LYS A 133 -5.97 1.28 4.26
CA LYS A 133 -6.54 0.66 5.45
C LYS A 133 -5.73 0.97 6.69
N ALA A 134 -6.40 1.00 7.84
CA ALA A 134 -5.80 1.12 9.17
C ALA A 134 -6.12 -0.12 10.00
N ARG A 135 -5.11 -0.60 10.72
CA ARG A 135 -5.23 -1.59 11.80
C ARG A 135 -4.51 -1.04 13.02
N PHE A 136 -4.75 -1.64 14.16
CA PHE A 136 -4.39 -1.06 15.45
C PHE A 136 -3.73 -2.12 16.32
N MET A 137 -2.80 -1.69 17.16
CA MET A 137 -2.15 -2.52 18.16
C MET A 137 -2.53 -2.02 19.55
N ASP A 138 -2.81 -2.93 20.46
CA ASP A 138 -3.13 -2.62 21.86
C ASP A 138 -1.89 -2.16 22.64
N LYS A 139 -2.04 -1.85 23.93
CA LYS A 139 -0.93 -1.43 24.80
C LYS A 139 0.08 -2.52 25.13
N GLU A 140 -0.19 -3.78 24.82
CA GLU A 140 0.78 -4.88 24.92
C GLU A 140 1.48 -5.16 23.59
N GLY A 141 1.08 -4.46 22.52
CA GLY A 141 1.65 -4.57 21.18
C GLY A 141 1.06 -5.70 20.35
N TYR A 142 -0.04 -6.32 20.77
CA TYR A 142 -0.77 -7.28 19.93
C TYR A 142 -1.68 -6.53 18.96
N ILE A 143 -1.89 -7.11 17.78
CA ILE A 143 -2.87 -6.59 16.83
C ILE A 143 -4.26 -6.76 17.45
N ILE A 144 -5.06 -5.70 17.43
CA ILE A 144 -6.43 -5.71 17.96
C ILE A 144 -7.32 -6.56 17.05
N THR A 145 -7.78 -7.67 17.59
CA THR A 145 -8.62 -8.69 16.94
C THR A 145 -9.95 -8.92 17.65
N ASP A 146 -10.11 -8.36 18.84
CA ASP A 146 -11.28 -8.54 19.70
C ASP A 146 -11.69 -7.23 20.38
N GLU A 147 -12.93 -7.20 20.90
CA GLU A 147 -13.40 -6.09 21.73
C GLU A 147 -12.63 -6.07 23.06
N PRO A 148 -12.51 -4.92 23.73
CA PRO A 148 -11.77 -4.83 24.98
C PRO A 148 -12.28 -5.83 26.03
N GLY A 149 -11.39 -6.71 26.48
CA GLY A 149 -11.68 -7.68 27.53
C GLY A 149 -12.55 -8.87 27.11
N THR A 150 -12.82 -9.05 25.81
CA THR A 150 -13.47 -10.24 25.26
C THR A 150 -12.50 -11.02 24.36
N THR A 151 -12.87 -12.23 23.97
CA THR A 151 -12.17 -12.96 22.91
C THR A 151 -13.11 -13.91 22.16
N GLY A 152 -12.77 -14.22 20.91
CA GLY A 152 -13.48 -15.19 20.09
C GLY A 152 -14.64 -14.62 19.27
N ASN A 153 -14.78 -13.29 19.17
CA ASN A 153 -15.80 -12.68 18.32
C ASN A 153 -15.31 -12.59 16.86
N THR A 154 -15.67 -13.58 16.04
CA THR A 154 -15.26 -13.65 14.62
C THR A 154 -15.87 -12.57 13.74
N GLU A 155 -16.90 -11.87 14.22
CA GLU A 155 -17.58 -10.80 13.49
C GLU A 155 -17.12 -9.40 13.92
N TYR A 156 -16.14 -9.30 14.83
CA TYR A 156 -15.64 -8.02 15.31
C TYR A 156 -14.96 -7.24 14.18
N LEU A 157 -15.44 -6.04 13.90
CA LEU A 157 -14.88 -5.20 12.84
C LEU A 157 -13.74 -4.35 13.40
N ASN A 158 -12.52 -4.65 12.97
CA ASN A 158 -11.28 -4.16 13.57
C ASN A 158 -10.28 -3.59 12.55
N GLN A 159 -10.61 -3.63 11.26
CA GLN A 159 -9.86 -2.97 10.20
C GLN A 159 -10.72 -1.90 9.55
N TRP A 160 -10.21 -0.67 9.53
CA TRP A 160 -10.84 0.42 8.80
C TRP A 160 -10.33 0.47 7.37
N ASN A 161 -11.21 0.46 6.38
CA ASN A 161 -10.88 0.71 4.97
C ASN A 161 -11.39 2.09 4.56
N TYR A 162 -10.56 2.86 3.87
CA TYR A 162 -11.00 4.13 3.28
C TYR A 162 -11.74 3.92 1.97
N ALA A 163 -12.61 4.87 1.66
CA ALA A 163 -13.29 4.94 0.38
C ALA A 163 -12.29 5.07 -0.77
N ASN A 164 -12.65 4.47 -1.91
CA ASN A 164 -11.90 4.60 -3.15
C ASN A 164 -12.89 4.93 -4.28
N ASP A 165 -12.69 6.08 -4.93
CA ASP A 165 -13.56 6.52 -6.02
C ASP A 165 -13.16 5.90 -7.37
N TYR A 166 -11.92 5.41 -7.50
CA TYR A 166 -11.43 4.74 -8.71
C TYR A 166 -11.94 3.30 -8.81
N ILE A 167 -12.08 2.64 -7.66
CA ILE A 167 -12.68 1.32 -7.54
C ILE A 167 -13.83 1.52 -6.55
N PRO A 168 -15.09 1.72 -7.01
CA PRO A 168 -16.19 2.28 -6.23
C PRO A 168 -16.47 1.42 -4.99
N MET A 169 -15.77 1.76 -3.92
CA MET A 169 -15.78 1.10 -2.63
C MET A 169 -15.98 2.19 -1.59
N ASP A 170 -17.04 2.04 -0.80
CA ASP A 170 -17.30 2.93 0.31
C ASP A 170 -16.30 2.69 1.45
N ALA A 171 -16.09 3.72 2.27
CA ALA A 171 -15.33 3.55 3.50
C ALA A 171 -16.12 2.66 4.47
N GLY A 172 -15.41 1.83 5.23
CA GLY A 172 -16.09 0.93 6.16
C GLY A 172 -15.16 0.05 6.97
N TRP A 173 -15.74 -0.46 8.05
CA TRP A 173 -15.12 -1.43 8.93
C TRP A 173 -15.27 -2.85 8.38
N VAL A 174 -14.19 -3.62 8.40
CA VAL A 174 -14.16 -5.03 8.00
C VAL A 174 -13.41 -5.86 9.04
N THR A 175 -13.56 -7.18 8.96
CA THR A 175 -12.87 -8.14 9.84
C THR A 175 -11.43 -8.40 9.37
N TYR A 176 -10.54 -8.66 10.32
CA TYR A 176 -9.16 -9.08 10.10
C TYR A 176 -8.70 -9.91 11.29
N HIS A 177 -8.60 -11.24 11.14
CA HIS A 177 -8.28 -12.15 12.25
C HIS A 177 -9.19 -11.96 13.49
N SER A 178 -10.43 -11.55 13.28
CA SER A 178 -11.36 -11.26 14.36
C SER A 178 -11.60 -12.50 15.22
N GLY A 179 -11.55 -12.36 16.54
CA GLY A 179 -11.66 -13.48 17.47
C GLY A 179 -10.35 -14.20 17.81
N GLU A 180 -9.23 -13.82 17.19
CA GLU A 180 -7.93 -14.45 17.46
C GLU A 180 -7.24 -13.79 18.66
N GLU A 181 -7.14 -14.49 19.79
CA GLU A 181 -6.51 -13.96 20.99
C GLU A 181 -5.02 -13.67 20.77
N LYS A 182 -4.57 -12.46 21.12
CA LYS A 182 -3.15 -12.07 21.18
C LYS A 182 -2.38 -12.33 19.88
N LEU A 183 -2.95 -11.91 18.76
CA LEU A 183 -2.28 -11.94 17.45
C LEU A 183 -0.99 -11.08 17.50
N PRO A 184 0.21 -11.65 17.39
CA PRO A 184 1.44 -10.88 17.44
C PRO A 184 1.62 -10.00 16.20
N PHE A 185 2.33 -8.89 16.35
CA PHE A 185 2.84 -8.09 15.25
C PHE A 185 4.23 -8.59 14.82
N ASP A 186 4.27 -9.37 13.75
CA ASP A 186 5.48 -9.92 13.13
C ASP A 186 5.84 -9.24 11.80
N CYS A 187 5.14 -8.17 11.44
CA CYS A 187 5.29 -7.49 10.17
C CYS A 187 6.46 -6.47 10.14
N GLY A 188 7.30 -6.46 11.17
CA GLY A 188 8.33 -5.44 11.38
C GLY A 188 9.38 -5.39 10.26
N ALA A 189 9.76 -6.54 9.72
CA ALA A 189 10.78 -6.65 8.67
C ALA A 189 10.50 -5.76 7.44
N CYS A 190 9.23 -5.67 7.02
CA CYS A 190 8.85 -4.90 5.84
C CYS A 190 8.26 -3.52 6.17
N HIS A 191 7.83 -3.28 7.41
CA HIS A 191 7.06 -2.09 7.79
C HIS A 191 7.81 -1.11 8.69
N THR A 192 9.11 -1.33 8.91
CA THR A 192 9.96 -0.52 9.80
C THR A 192 11.33 -0.28 9.18
N THR A 193 12.16 0.52 9.85
CA THR A 193 13.53 0.82 9.41
C THR A 193 14.54 0.38 10.45
N GLY A 194 15.60 -0.30 10.00
CA GLY A 194 16.61 -0.87 10.90
C GLY A 194 16.07 -2.02 11.73
N TYR A 195 15.23 -2.86 11.13
CA TYR A 195 14.61 -4.00 11.79
C TYR A 195 15.65 -5.02 12.27
N SER A 196 15.42 -5.55 13.46
CA SER A 196 16.11 -6.70 14.05
C SER A 196 15.06 -7.69 14.52
N PRO A 197 15.18 -9.00 14.21
CA PRO A 197 14.23 -10.02 14.68
C PRO A 197 14.33 -10.28 16.19
N ASN A 198 15.29 -9.68 16.88
CA ASN A 198 15.52 -9.90 18.31
C ASN A 198 14.82 -8.84 19.17
N GLY A 199 14.30 -9.30 20.30
CA GLY A 199 13.65 -8.45 21.30
C GLY A 199 12.22 -8.10 20.95
N ASN A 200 11.71 -7.09 21.63
CA ASN A 200 10.35 -6.59 21.49
C ASN A 200 10.42 -5.05 21.53
N GLN A 201 9.95 -4.37 20.49
CA GLN A 201 9.99 -2.91 20.45
C GLN A 201 9.22 -2.33 21.65
N ASP A 202 9.81 -1.33 22.29
CA ASP A 202 9.22 -0.65 23.46
C ASP A 202 8.87 -1.58 24.63
N ASP A 203 9.54 -2.73 24.73
CA ASP A 203 9.27 -3.78 25.72
C ASP A 203 7.84 -4.36 25.62
N LEU A 204 7.19 -4.24 24.45
CA LEU A 204 5.82 -4.69 24.21
C LEU A 204 5.78 -6.16 23.75
N PRO A 205 5.27 -7.10 24.56
CA PRO A 205 5.39 -8.54 24.29
C PRO A 205 4.70 -9.02 23.00
N GLY A 206 3.71 -8.28 22.50
CA GLY A 206 3.03 -8.58 21.24
C GLY A 206 3.83 -8.22 19.99
N ILE A 207 4.95 -7.48 20.12
CA ILE A 207 5.78 -7.06 18.98
C ILE A 207 6.95 -8.01 18.79
N VAL A 208 7.06 -8.63 17.63
CA VAL A 208 8.23 -9.45 17.28
C VAL A 208 9.32 -8.57 16.68
N GLY A 209 10.46 -8.50 17.36
CA GLY A 209 11.62 -7.73 16.92
C GLY A 209 11.65 -6.30 17.41
N THR A 210 12.66 -5.57 16.96
CA THR A 210 12.95 -4.16 17.29
C THR A 210 13.33 -3.40 16.02
N TRP A 211 13.26 -2.07 16.06
CA TRP A 211 13.64 -1.22 14.92
C TRP A 211 14.19 0.14 15.37
N ALA A 212 14.85 0.84 14.45
CA ALA A 212 15.34 2.20 14.67
C ALA A 212 14.23 3.25 14.49
N GLU A 213 13.39 3.10 13.46
CA GLU A 213 12.24 3.99 13.22
C GLU A 213 11.01 3.20 12.74
N PRO A 214 9.78 3.61 13.17
CA PRO A 214 8.56 3.08 12.60
C PRO A 214 8.36 3.58 11.16
N GLY A 215 7.78 2.74 10.32
CA GLY A 215 7.64 3.01 8.89
C GLY A 215 8.90 2.71 8.10
N VAL A 216 8.76 2.66 6.78
CA VAL A 216 9.89 2.53 5.85
C VAL A 216 10.44 3.93 5.60
N GLN A 217 11.59 4.23 6.19
CA GLN A 217 12.23 5.55 6.27
C GLN A 217 13.45 5.63 5.34
N CYS A 218 14.11 6.78 5.26
CA CYS A 218 15.25 6.99 4.34
C CYS A 218 16.31 5.88 4.45
N GLU A 219 16.63 5.48 5.68
CA GLU A 219 17.71 4.55 5.99
C GLU A 219 17.33 3.07 5.73
N ALA A 220 16.07 2.77 5.41
CA ALA A 220 15.66 1.44 4.95
C ALA A 220 16.24 1.14 3.56
N CYS A 221 16.34 2.15 2.69
CA CYS A 221 16.91 2.01 1.35
C CYS A 221 18.38 2.49 1.28
N HIS A 222 18.74 3.48 2.09
CA HIS A 222 20.07 4.12 2.03
C HIS A 222 21.08 3.59 3.05
N GLY A 223 20.64 2.70 3.96
CA GLY A 223 21.43 2.20 5.08
C GLY A 223 21.63 3.24 6.20
N PRO A 224 22.30 2.87 7.30
CA PRO A 224 22.53 3.76 8.45
C PRO A 224 23.37 4.99 8.08
N GLY A 225 22.89 6.18 8.44
CA GLY A 225 23.37 7.47 7.97
C GLY A 225 24.38 8.18 8.85
N SER A 226 24.72 7.67 10.05
CA SER A 226 25.55 8.42 11.02
C SER A 226 26.92 8.84 10.48
N LEU A 227 27.60 7.97 9.72
CA LEU A 227 28.89 8.29 9.11
C LEU A 227 28.76 9.29 7.95
N HIS A 228 27.66 9.21 7.18
CA HIS A 228 27.35 10.20 6.15
C HIS A 228 27.11 11.57 6.76
N MET A 229 26.33 11.65 7.85
CA MET A 229 26.10 12.90 8.56
C MET A 229 27.40 13.52 9.09
N ALA A 230 28.32 12.70 9.62
CA ALA A 230 29.60 13.18 10.14
C ALA A 230 30.57 13.68 9.05
N ASN A 231 30.49 13.11 7.83
CA ASN A 231 31.32 13.50 6.70
C ASN A 231 30.56 13.38 5.36
N PRO A 232 29.64 14.31 5.02
CA PRO A 232 28.72 14.15 3.88
C PRO A 232 29.41 14.12 2.51
N GLN A 233 30.59 14.74 2.42
CA GLN A 233 31.38 14.79 1.19
C GLN A 233 32.22 13.53 1.02
N GLY A 234 32.78 12.98 2.11
CA GLY A 234 33.68 11.82 2.08
C GLY A 234 33.01 10.46 2.24
N VAL A 235 31.83 10.40 2.86
CA VAL A 235 31.02 9.19 3.00
C VAL A 235 29.73 9.39 2.23
N LYS A 236 29.42 8.52 1.26
CA LYS A 236 28.18 8.58 0.49
C LYS A 236 27.19 7.54 1.00
N PRO A 237 25.88 7.88 1.07
CA PRO A 237 24.86 6.89 1.37
C PRO A 237 24.80 5.84 0.25
N VAL A 238 24.26 4.67 0.56
CA VAL A 238 24.01 3.64 -0.45
C VAL A 238 22.94 4.15 -1.41
N VAL A 239 23.15 4.00 -2.71
CA VAL A 239 22.12 4.25 -3.73
C VAL A 239 22.05 3.01 -4.59
N ASN A 240 21.12 2.12 -4.25
CA ASN A 240 20.83 0.94 -5.05
C ASN A 240 19.67 1.24 -6.00
N ARG A 241 19.83 0.88 -7.28
CA ARG A 241 18.80 1.05 -8.30
C ARG A 241 18.24 -0.30 -8.79
N SER A 242 18.74 -1.41 -8.25
CA SER A 242 18.21 -2.76 -8.50
C SER A 242 16.77 -2.84 -7.99
N ALA A 243 15.90 -3.48 -8.77
CA ALA A 243 14.55 -3.79 -8.33
C ALA A 243 14.52 -4.72 -7.11
N GLU A 244 15.58 -5.52 -6.91
CA GLU A 244 15.72 -6.44 -5.77
C GLU A 244 15.62 -5.71 -4.44
N MET A 245 16.14 -4.48 -4.33
CA MET A 245 16.01 -3.68 -3.10
C MET A 245 14.53 -3.46 -2.74
N CYS A 246 13.68 -3.20 -3.74
CA CYS A 246 12.25 -3.05 -3.52
C CYS A 246 11.61 -4.41 -3.19
N GLY A 247 12.10 -5.48 -3.83
CA GLY A 247 11.67 -6.86 -3.65
C GLY A 247 11.99 -7.46 -2.28
N GLU A 248 12.82 -6.82 -1.46
CA GLU A 248 13.01 -7.20 -0.06
C GLU A 248 11.68 -7.15 0.72
N CYS A 249 10.79 -6.21 0.35
CA CYS A 249 9.51 -5.97 1.01
C CYS A 249 8.29 -6.18 0.12
N HIS A 250 8.38 -5.82 -1.17
CA HIS A 250 7.26 -5.90 -2.12
C HIS A 250 7.14 -7.28 -2.75
N ARG A 251 7.11 -8.29 -1.89
CA ARG A 251 6.89 -9.69 -2.23
C ARG A 251 6.09 -10.40 -1.16
N ARG A 252 5.45 -11.52 -1.48
CA ARG A 252 4.77 -12.38 -0.49
C ARG A 252 5.44 -13.72 -0.27
N GLY A 253 6.16 -14.22 -1.26
CA GLY A 253 6.78 -15.52 -1.19
C GLY A 253 7.90 -15.69 -2.19
N ASP A 254 7.84 -16.80 -2.90
CA ASP A 254 8.79 -17.12 -3.95
C ASP A 254 8.56 -16.19 -5.16
N VAL A 255 9.63 -15.51 -5.56
CA VAL A 255 9.64 -14.54 -6.67
C VAL A 255 9.38 -15.18 -8.03
N GLU A 256 9.45 -16.52 -8.08
CA GLU A 256 9.07 -17.31 -9.24
C GLU A 256 7.55 -17.39 -9.49
N PHE A 257 6.72 -16.96 -8.55
CA PHE A 257 5.27 -17.09 -8.64
C PHE A 257 4.57 -15.75 -8.40
N VAL A 258 3.51 -15.48 -9.18
CA VAL A 258 2.61 -14.34 -8.94
C VAL A 258 1.36 -14.90 -8.27
N ASP A 259 1.15 -14.57 -7.00
CA ASP A 259 -0.01 -15.05 -6.25
C ASP A 259 -1.30 -14.40 -6.77
N ALA A 260 -2.32 -15.21 -7.03
CA ALA A 260 -3.62 -14.74 -7.52
C ALA A 260 -4.78 -15.49 -6.85
N LYS A 261 -5.79 -14.73 -6.45
CA LYS A 261 -7.00 -15.26 -5.82
C LYS A 261 -8.24 -14.53 -6.34
N GLY A 262 -9.30 -15.29 -6.63
CA GLY A 262 -10.55 -14.71 -7.15
C GLY A 262 -10.40 -14.05 -8.52
N GLY A 263 -9.39 -14.42 -9.31
CA GLY A 263 -9.12 -13.85 -10.63
C GLY A 263 -8.32 -12.55 -10.61
N PHE A 264 -7.83 -12.11 -9.44
CA PHE A 264 -6.98 -10.93 -9.28
C PHE A 264 -5.63 -11.33 -8.70
N ILE A 265 -4.56 -10.64 -9.12
CA ILE A 265 -3.25 -10.71 -8.48
C ILE A 265 -3.42 -10.18 -7.05
N GLU A 266 -2.82 -10.87 -6.09
CA GLU A 266 -2.87 -10.43 -4.71
C GLU A 266 -2.08 -9.12 -4.54
N HIS A 267 -2.52 -8.28 -3.61
CA HIS A 267 -1.78 -7.08 -3.27
C HIS A 267 -0.38 -7.40 -2.71
N HIS A 268 0.58 -6.52 -3.01
CA HIS A 268 2.01 -6.59 -2.63
C HIS A 268 2.88 -7.57 -3.44
N GLU A 269 2.45 -7.93 -4.66
CA GLU A 269 3.18 -8.81 -5.61
C GLU A 269 4.01 -8.03 -6.65
N GLN A 270 4.26 -6.72 -6.43
CA GLN A 270 4.79 -5.88 -7.51
C GLN A 270 6.19 -6.33 -7.96
N TYR A 271 6.98 -6.93 -7.07
CA TYR A 271 8.29 -7.43 -7.45
C TYR A 271 8.17 -8.72 -8.28
N GLU A 272 7.33 -9.66 -7.87
CA GLU A 272 7.06 -10.92 -8.58
C GLU A 272 6.52 -10.65 -9.98
N GLU A 273 5.60 -9.69 -10.13
CA GLU A 273 5.08 -9.25 -11.43
C GLU A 273 6.19 -8.71 -12.35
N MET A 274 7.11 -7.92 -11.80
CA MET A 274 8.21 -7.34 -12.58
C MET A 274 9.28 -8.37 -12.92
N TYR A 275 9.57 -9.28 -12.00
CA TYR A 275 10.55 -10.36 -12.15
C TYR A 275 10.08 -11.43 -13.13
N GLN A 276 8.82 -11.88 -13.03
CA GLN A 276 8.21 -12.81 -13.99
C GLN A 276 7.91 -12.16 -15.36
N GLY A 277 7.77 -10.84 -15.39
CA GLY A 277 7.52 -10.09 -16.60
C GLY A 277 8.75 -9.95 -17.50
N LYS A 278 8.55 -9.42 -18.71
CA LYS A 278 9.66 -8.99 -19.58
C LYS A 278 10.40 -7.76 -19.05
N HIS A 279 10.07 -7.27 -17.85
CA HIS A 279 10.76 -6.13 -17.24
C HIS A 279 12.11 -6.52 -16.65
N ILE A 280 12.33 -7.80 -16.32
CA ILE A 280 13.63 -8.32 -15.87
C ILE A 280 14.76 -8.11 -16.91
N VAL A 281 14.43 -7.96 -18.20
CA VAL A 281 15.42 -7.71 -19.25
C VAL A 281 15.69 -6.23 -19.54
N LEU A 282 15.09 -5.31 -18.76
CA LEU A 282 15.24 -3.86 -18.94
C LEU A 282 16.30 -3.22 -18.03
N GLU A 283 17.10 -4.02 -17.34
CA GLU A 283 18.24 -3.58 -16.52
C GLU A 283 19.38 -2.95 -17.32
#